data_AF-A0A7X7QNV7-F1
#
_entry.id   AF-A0A7X7QNV7-F1
#
_cell.length_a   1.000
_cell.length_b   1.000
_cell.length_c   1.000
_cell.angle_alpha   90.00
_cell.angle_beta   90.00
_cell.angle_gamma   90.00
#
_symmetry.space_group_name_H-M   'P 1'
#
loop_
_entity.id
_entity.type
_entity.pdbx_description
1 polymer ?
#
loop_
_entity_poly.entity_id
_entity_poly.type
_entity_poly.pdbx_seq_one_letter_code
_entity_poly.pdbx_strand_id
1 'polypeptide(L)' 'FITKGPDGKPSDVIKDEKFRKLFNILADKPETVAGFFVPRMLSNTKNNKQIAWLTTPKAAWRFTTAALRKDRLL' A
#
# COMPACT_ATOMS: atom_id res chain seq x y z
N PHE A 1 -8.34 -3.12 -9.42
CA PHE A 1 -8.92 -3.39 -8.09
C PHE A 1 -9.33 -2.11 -7.38
N ILE A 2 -8.44 -1.14 -7.12
CA ILE A 2 -8.87 0.16 -6.53
C ILE A 2 -9.09 1.24 -7.61
N THR A 3 -8.40 1.12 -8.75
CA THR A 3 -8.43 2.11 -9.83
C THR A 3 -9.49 1.83 -10.90
N LYS A 4 -10.30 0.78 -10.76
CA LYS A 4 -11.32 0.40 -11.74
C LYS A 4 -12.67 0.32 -11.04
N GLY A 5 -13.68 0.98 -11.59
CA GLY A 5 -15.07 0.86 -11.19
C GLY A 5 -15.65 -0.53 -11.55
N PRO A 6 -16.85 -0.84 -11.06
CA PRO A 6 -17.53 -2.12 -11.33
C PRO A 6 -17.75 -2.40 -12.82
N ASP A 7 -17.81 -1.34 -13.61
CA ASP A 7 -17.98 -1.31 -15.07
C ASP A 7 -16.64 -1.30 -15.84
N GLY A 8 -15.51 -1.40 -15.14
CA GLY A 8 -14.17 -1.41 -15.74
C GLY A 8 -13.62 -0.03 -16.10
N LYS A 9 -14.39 1.05 -15.93
CA LYS A 9 -13.92 2.43 -16.14
C LYS A 9 -13.01 2.89 -14.99
N PRO A 10 -12.17 3.94 -15.17
CA PRO A 10 -11.38 4.48 -14.08
C PRO A 10 -12.28 4.91 -12.92
N SER A 11 -11.97 4.47 -11.70
CA SER A 11 -12.77 4.84 -10.53
C SER A 11 -12.72 6.35 -10.28
N ASP A 12 -13.86 6.96 -9.95
CA ASP A 12 -13.95 8.40 -9.66
C ASP A 12 -13.05 8.83 -8.49
N VAL A 13 -12.69 7.91 -7.58
CA VAL A 13 -11.77 8.21 -6.47
C VAL A 13 -10.36 8.58 -6.92
N ILE A 14 -9.97 8.22 -8.15
CA ILE A 14 -8.67 8.61 -8.71
C ILE A 14 -8.66 10.11 -9.05
N LYS A 15 -9.82 10.72 -9.34
CA LYS A 15 -9.90 12.16 -9.60
C LYS A 15 -9.66 12.99 -8.34
N ASP A 16 -9.80 12.39 -7.15
CA ASP A 16 -9.52 13.06 -5.88
C ASP A 16 -8.00 13.15 -5.64
N GLU A 17 -7.49 14.39 -5.60
CA GLU A 17 -6.09 14.67 -5.32
C GLU A 17 -5.64 14.22 -3.93
N LYS A 18 -6.53 14.31 -2.93
CA LYS A 18 -6.22 13.86 -1.56
C LYS A 18 -6.01 12.35 -1.54
N PHE A 19 -6.86 11.62 -2.25
CA PHE A 19 -6.73 10.19 -2.41
C PHE A 19 -5.43 9.82 -3.13
N ARG A 20 -5.13 10.44 -4.28
CA ARG A 20 -3.88 10.20 -5.02
C ARG A 20 -2.65 10.46 -4.15
N LYS A 21 -2.66 11.54 -3.37
CA LYS A 21 -1.56 11.89 -2.46
C LYS A 21 -1.40 10.84 -1.37
N LEU A 22 -2.48 10.45 -0.70
CA LEU A 22 -2.45 9.43 0.35
C LEU A 22 -1.96 8.08 -0.19
N PHE A 23 -2.50 7.67 -1.34
CA PHE A 23 -2.10 6.44 -2.03
C PHE A 23 -0.61 6.46 -2.38
N ASN A 24 -0.11 7.54 -2.99
CA ASN A 24 1.30 7.65 -3.35
C ASN A 24 2.26 7.64 -2.15
N ILE A 25 1.81 8.08 -0.97
CA ILE A 25 2.61 8.02 0.26
C ILE A 25 2.66 6.60 0.80
N LEU A 26 1.51 5.92 0.87
CA LEU A 26 1.37 4.68 1.63
C LEU A 26 1.45 3.40 0.81
N ALA A 27 1.11 3.44 -0.48
CA ALA A 27 1.04 2.25 -1.31
C ALA A 27 2.44 1.77 -1.74
N ASP A 28 2.52 0.46 -1.95
CA ASP A 28 3.65 -0.19 -2.61
C ASP A 28 3.10 -1.13 -3.69
N LYS A 29 4.00 -1.55 -4.59
CA LYS A 29 3.68 -2.55 -5.61
C LYS A 29 3.28 -3.88 -4.96
N PRO A 30 2.24 -4.56 -5.49
CA PRO A 30 1.78 -5.82 -4.91
C PRO A 30 2.85 -6.89 -4.89
N GLU A 31 3.79 -6.90 -5.84
CA GLU A 31 4.91 -7.85 -5.90
C GLU A 31 5.83 -7.68 -4.69
N THR A 32 6.14 -6.43 -4.31
CA THR A 32 6.96 -6.13 -3.11
C THR A 32 6.26 -6.57 -1.84
N VAL A 33 4.97 -6.28 -1.74
CA VAL A 33 4.17 -6.62 -0.56
C VAL A 33 4.02 -8.15 -0.43
N ALA A 34 3.75 -8.84 -1.53
CA ALA A 34 3.67 -10.30 -1.58
C ALA A 34 5.00 -10.95 -1.17
N GLY A 35 6.14 -10.44 -1.66
CA GLY A 35 7.46 -10.93 -1.29
C GLY A 35 7.75 -10.84 0.22
N PHE A 36 7.13 -9.89 0.93
CA PHE A 36 7.20 -9.82 2.39
C PHE A 36 6.28 -10.84 3.09
N PHE A 37 5.04 -10.97 2.61
CA PHE A 37 4.02 -11.79 3.27
C PHE A 37 4.18 -13.28 3.05
N VAL A 38 4.35 -13.72 1.80
CA VAL A 38 4.37 -15.14 1.43
C VAL A 38 5.34 -15.97 2.29
N PRO A 39 6.63 -15.63 2.42
CA PRO A 39 7.55 -16.44 3.22
C PRO A 39 7.19 -16.42 4.72
N ARG A 40 6.64 -15.32 5.24
CA ARG A 40 6.24 -15.19 6.66
C ARG A 40 4.99 -15.97 6.98
N MET A 41 4.06 -16.09 6.03
CA MET A 41 2.88 -16.94 6.17
C MET A 41 3.29 -18.42 6.17
N LEU A 42 4.14 -18.84 5.22
CA LEU A 42 4.58 -20.24 5.10
C LEU A 42 5.44 -20.71 6.29
N SER A 43 6.28 -19.84 6.84
CA SER A 43 7.14 -20.17 8.00
C SER A 43 6.44 -20.05 9.35
N ASN A 44 5.23 -19.50 9.39
CA ASN A 44 4.53 -19.26 10.65
C ASN A 44 3.80 -20.52 11.14
N THR A 45 4.14 -20.97 12.34
CA THR A 45 3.52 -22.15 12.99
C THR A 45 2.52 -21.77 14.09
N LYS A 46 2.28 -20.48 14.32
CA LYS A 46 1.40 -19.98 15.40
C LYS A 46 0.08 -19.45 14.84
N ASN A 47 -1.03 -19.87 15.42
CA ASN A 47 -2.35 -19.31 15.09
C ASN A 47 -2.44 -17.83 15.52
N ASN A 48 -3.26 -17.07 14.79
CA ASN A 48 -3.56 -15.65 15.07
C ASN A 48 -2.34 -14.70 15.08
N LYS A 49 -1.22 -15.07 14.44
CA LYS A 49 -0.08 -14.16 14.33
C LYS A 49 -0.40 -13.02 13.37
N GLN A 50 -0.35 -11.79 13.85
CA GLN A 50 -0.42 -10.60 13.01
C GLN A 50 0.90 -10.43 12.25
N ILE A 51 0.83 -10.45 10.92
CA ILE A 51 1.94 -10.07 10.04
C ILE A 51 1.54 -8.73 9.45
N ALA A 52 2.31 -7.68 9.71
CA ALA A 52 2.00 -6.32 9.25
C ALA A 52 3.12 -5.77 8.37
N TRP A 53 2.79 -5.41 7.12
CA TRP A 53 3.72 -4.75 6.21
C TRP A 53 3.88 -3.26 6.50
N LEU A 54 2.77 -2.58 6.78
CA LEU A 54 2.70 -1.16 7.08
C LEU A 54 2.42 -0.98 8.58
N THR A 55 3.49 -0.90 9.36
CA THR A 55 3.42 -0.60 10.79
C THR A 55 3.26 0.89 11.03
N THR A 56 2.78 1.29 12.21
CA THR A 56 2.65 2.72 12.59
C THR A 56 3.94 3.51 12.38
N PRO A 57 5.13 3.04 12.83
CA PRO A 57 6.37 3.76 12.58
C PRO A 57 6.70 3.89 11.09
N LYS A 58 6.41 2.84 10.29
CA LYS A 58 6.65 2.87 8.84
C LYS A 58 5.69 3.84 8.13
N ALA A 59 4.44 3.91 8.55
CA ALA A 59 3.48 4.87 8.04
C ALA A 59 3.91 6.31 8.40
N ALA A 60 4.28 6.56 9.66
CA ALA A 60 4.79 7.87 10.10
C ALA A 60 6.01 8.30 9.27
N TRP A 61 6.98 7.41 9.10
CA TRP A 61 8.17 7.68 8.27
C TRP A 61 7.83 8.01 6.81
N ARG A 62 6.82 7.35 6.23
CA ARG A 62 6.37 7.64 4.86
C ARG A 62 5.75 9.01 4.73
N PHE A 63 4.97 9.43 5.74
CA PHE A 63 4.42 10.78 5.76
C PHE A 63 5.50 11.85 5.95
N THR A 64 6.49 11.63 6.83
CA THR A 64 7.57 12.60 7.06
C THR A 64 8.47 12.78 5.84
N THR A 65 8.73 11.70 5.09
CA THR A 65 9.59 11.73 3.89
C THR A 65 8.85 11.95 2.57
N ALA A 66 7.52 12.12 2.62
CA ALA A 66 6.67 12.19 1.43
C ALA A 66 7.09 13.26 0.42
N ALA A 67 7.55 14.43 0.89
CA ALA A 67 7.94 15.55 0.03
C ALA A 67 9.22 15.25 -0.78
N LEU A 68 10.09 14.37 -0.29
CA LEU A 68 11.37 14.02 -0.93
C LEU A 68 11.24 12.85 -1.92
N ARG A 69 10.11 12.14 -1.90
CA ARG A 69 9.92 10.91 -2.65
C ARG A 69 9.38 11.20 -4.06
N LYS A 70 10.10 10.71 -5.07
CA LYS A 70 9.77 10.91 -6.51
C LYS A 70 8.93 9.76 -7.11
N ASP A 71 9.02 8.56 -6.53
CA ASP A 71 8.31 7.39 -7.02
C ASP A 71 6.84 7.39 -6.58
N ARG A 72 5.96 7.79 -7.50
CA ARG A 72 4.50 7.79 -7.35
C ARG A 72 3.91 6.65 -8.18
N LEU A 73 2.84 6.04 -7.68
CA LEU A 73 2.15 4.91 -8.31
C LEU A 73 0.88 5.35 -9.08
N LEU A 74 0.31 6.51 -8.76
CA LEU A 74 -0.84 7.15 -9.42
C LEU A 74 -0.55 8.60 -9.83
#